data_AF-A0A1M5NF85-F1
#
_entry.id   AF-A0A1M5NF85-F1
#
_cell.length_a   1.000
_cell.length_b   1.000
_cell.length_c   1.000
_cell.angle_alpha   90.00
_cell.angle_beta   90.00
_cell.angle_gamma   90.00
#
_symmetry.space_group_name_H-M   'P 1'
#
loop_
_entity.id
_entity.type
_entity.pdbx_description
1 polymer ?
#
loop_
_entity_poly.entity_id
_entity_poly.type
_entity_poly.pdbx_seq_one_letter_code
_entity_poly.pdbx_strand_id
1 'polypeptide(L)'
;MTNNDIFKKLRVALMLRDDQIVEILELVDFRISKTELSAFFRAEDHENYVECGDQVLRNFLNGLVIHLRGTKENPKNPTAVLAKHKAEIPVKEGQKERTEFKAKPKDEERARGDQKPGQKSTAAKKKPFKKPAPKVQVVEKVKFNFGKNKKS
;
A
#
# COMPACT_ATOMS: atom_id res chain seq x y z
N MET A 1 14.68 -9.40 3.33
CA MET A 1 13.84 -9.35 2.12
C MET A 1 13.46 -10.78 1.81
N THR A 2 12.20 -11.12 1.99
CA THR A 2 11.67 -12.48 1.77
C THR A 2 11.17 -12.63 0.33
N ASN A 3 10.88 -13.85 -0.09
CA ASN A 3 10.25 -14.09 -1.40
C ASN A 3 8.88 -13.41 -1.51
N ASN A 4 8.12 -13.35 -0.42
CA ASN A 4 6.85 -12.62 -0.34
C ASN A 4 7.08 -11.13 -0.63
N ASP A 5 8.14 -10.51 -0.08
CA ASP A 5 8.48 -9.12 -0.37
C ASP A 5 8.79 -8.90 -1.85
N ILE A 6 9.58 -9.80 -2.45
CA ILE A 6 9.94 -9.72 -3.87
C ILE A 6 8.67 -9.84 -4.72
N PHE A 7 7.84 -10.83 -4.44
CA PHE A 7 6.62 -11.07 -5.21
C PHE A 7 5.65 -9.89 -5.08
N LYS A 8 5.48 -9.35 -3.87
CA LYS A 8 4.66 -8.15 -3.61
C LYS A 8 5.20 -6.92 -4.37
N LYS A 9 6.52 -6.71 -4.39
CA LYS A 9 7.15 -5.63 -5.15
C LYS A 9 6.94 -5.79 -6.66
N LEU A 10 7.10 -7.00 -7.20
CA LEU A 10 6.91 -7.27 -8.63
C LEU A 10 5.46 -7.04 -9.06
N ARG A 11 4.49 -7.48 -8.24
CA ARG A 11 3.06 -7.20 -8.46
C ARG A 11 2.82 -5.70 -8.59
N VAL A 12 3.31 -4.90 -7.64
CA VAL A 12 3.10 -3.45 -7.62
C VAL A 12 3.84 -2.75 -8.75
N ALA A 13 5.11 -3.12 -9.00
CA ALA A 13 5.95 -2.50 -10.02
C ALA A 13 5.39 -2.70 -11.44
N LEU A 14 4.81 -3.87 -11.71
CA LEU A 14 4.19 -4.20 -13.00
C LEU A 14 2.68 -3.89 -13.02
N MET A 15 2.13 -3.33 -11.94
CA MET A 15 0.72 -3.01 -11.78
C MET A 15 -0.22 -4.19 -12.11
N LEU A 16 0.15 -5.39 -11.65
CA LEU A 16 -0.58 -6.62 -11.92
C LEU A 16 -1.75 -6.80 -10.95
N ARG A 17 -2.89 -7.24 -11.50
CA ARG A 17 -4.04 -7.73 -10.71
C ARG A 17 -3.83 -9.20 -10.35
N ASP A 18 -4.51 -9.65 -9.30
CA ASP A 18 -4.44 -11.06 -8.86
C ASP A 18 -4.86 -12.02 -9.98
N ASP A 19 -5.88 -11.66 -10.75
CA ASP A 19 -6.38 -12.43 -11.89
C ASP A 19 -5.31 -12.61 -12.97
N GLN A 20 -4.57 -11.53 -13.28
CA GLN A 20 -3.48 -11.57 -14.26
C GLN A 20 -2.31 -12.40 -13.76
N ILE A 21 -2.03 -12.39 -12.45
CA ILE A 21 -0.96 -13.22 -11.88
C ILE A 21 -1.31 -14.71 -11.99
N VAL A 22 -2.59 -15.07 -11.76
CA VAL A 22 -3.08 -16.44 -11.99
C VAL A 22 -2.88 -16.83 -13.45
N GLU A 23 -3.33 -16.01 -14.40
CA GLU A 23 -3.13 -16.26 -15.84
C GLU A 23 -1.65 -16.43 -16.22
N ILE A 24 -0.75 -15.63 -15.65
CA ILE A 24 0.69 -15.72 -15.90
C ILE A 24 1.27 -17.04 -15.38
N LEU A 25 0.82 -17.50 -14.22
CA LEU A 25 1.27 -18.77 -13.64
C LEU A 25 0.72 -19.97 -14.42
N GLU A 26 -0.47 -19.85 -14.99
CA GLU A 26 -1.04 -20.88 -15.85
C GLU A 26 -0.23 -21.11 -17.13
N LEU A 27 0.49 -20.09 -17.64
CA LEU A 27 1.36 -20.23 -18.83
C LEU A 27 2.52 -21.21 -18.62
N VAL A 28 2.89 -21.49 -17.37
CA VAL A 28 3.94 -22.45 -16.99
C VAL A 28 3.37 -23.68 -16.29
N ASP A 29 2.08 -23.98 -16.54
CA ASP A 29 1.34 -25.09 -15.97
C ASP A 29 1.28 -25.09 -14.43
N PHE A 30 1.48 -23.91 -13.81
CA PHE A 30 1.37 -23.74 -12.37
C PHE A 30 -0.01 -23.23 -12.01
N ARG A 31 -0.88 -24.13 -11.53
CA ARG A 31 -2.24 -23.78 -11.11
C ARG A 31 -2.23 -23.28 -9.66
N ILE A 32 -2.75 -22.08 -9.45
CA ILE A 32 -2.96 -21.50 -8.12
C ILE A 32 -4.32 -20.80 -8.07
N SER A 33 -5.02 -20.91 -6.95
CA SER A 33 -6.27 -20.18 -6.74
C SER A 33 -6.01 -18.73 -6.30
N LYS A 34 -6.99 -17.84 -6.53
CA LYS A 34 -6.92 -16.44 -6.06
C LYS A 34 -6.78 -16.36 -4.53
N THR A 35 -7.35 -17.31 -3.79
CA THR A 35 -7.30 -17.36 -2.33
C THR A 35 -5.91 -17.67 -1.82
N GLU A 36 -5.24 -18.66 -2.41
CA GLU A 36 -3.84 -19.01 -2.08
C GLU A 36 -2.90 -17.87 -2.48
N LEU A 37 -3.13 -17.25 -3.64
CA LEU A 37 -2.35 -16.10 -4.06
C LEU A 37 -2.48 -14.92 -3.07
N SER A 38 -3.70 -14.67 -2.58
CA SER A 38 -3.94 -13.64 -1.56
C SER A 38 -3.16 -13.92 -0.27
N ALA A 39 -3.04 -15.19 0.14
CA ALA A 39 -2.32 -15.60 1.34
C ALA A 39 -0.84 -15.18 1.33
N PHE A 40 -0.17 -15.25 0.17
CA PHE A 40 1.23 -14.81 0.02
C PHE A 40 1.42 -13.30 0.24
N PHE A 41 0.39 -12.49 0.00
CA PHE A 41 0.49 -11.04 0.11
C PHE A 41 0.07 -10.48 1.47
N ARG A 42 -0.40 -11.34 2.38
CA ARG A 42 -0.78 -10.94 3.75
C ARG A 42 0.43 -10.48 4.57
N ALA A 43 0.14 -9.89 5.72
CA ALA A 43 1.17 -9.60 6.72
C ALA A 43 1.58 -10.90 7.42
N GLU A 44 2.82 -10.97 7.89
CA GLU A 44 3.37 -12.16 8.57
C GLU A 44 2.63 -12.51 9.87
N ASP A 45 1.90 -11.57 10.48
CA ASP A 45 1.11 -11.79 11.71
C ASP A 45 -0.29 -12.39 11.44
N HIS A 46 -0.70 -12.48 10.18
CA HIS A 46 -2.06 -12.86 9.84
C HIS A 46 -2.21 -14.39 9.86
N GLU A 47 -3.31 -14.91 10.39
CA GLU A 47 -3.57 -16.36 10.53
C GLU A 47 -3.40 -17.15 9.20
N ASN A 48 -3.95 -16.60 8.12
CA ASN A 48 -3.83 -17.15 6.76
C ASN A 48 -2.57 -16.69 5.99
N TYR A 49 -1.53 -16.19 6.65
CA TYR A 49 -0.27 -15.88 5.99
C TYR A 49 0.42 -17.18 5.55
N VAL A 50 0.91 -17.18 4.31
CA VAL A 50 1.68 -18.30 3.77
C VAL A 50 2.98 -17.77 3.20
N GLU A 51 4.09 -18.45 3.51
CA GLU A 51 5.39 -18.12 2.95
C GLU A 51 5.46 -18.52 1.47
N CYS A 52 5.99 -17.62 0.64
CA CYS A 52 6.19 -17.85 -0.78
C CYS A 52 7.48 -18.66 -0.99
N GLY A 53 7.34 -19.92 -1.38
CA GLY A 53 8.48 -20.76 -1.70
C GLY A 53 9.20 -20.33 -2.99
N ASP A 54 10.49 -20.69 -3.09
CA ASP A 54 11.31 -20.41 -4.28
C ASP A 54 10.69 -20.96 -5.57
N GLN A 55 9.98 -22.09 -5.48
CA GLN A 55 9.33 -22.72 -6.63
C GLN A 55 8.25 -21.84 -7.25
N VAL A 56 7.44 -21.19 -6.40
CA VAL A 56 6.37 -20.29 -6.85
C VAL A 56 6.99 -19.06 -7.53
N LEU A 57 7.98 -18.45 -6.89
CA LEU A 57 8.64 -17.27 -7.42
C LEU A 57 9.37 -17.57 -8.75
N ARG A 58 10.05 -18.72 -8.86
CA ARG A 58 10.69 -19.18 -10.09
C ARG A 58 9.70 -19.35 -11.23
N ASN A 59 8.58 -20.04 -10.97
CA ASN A 59 7.54 -20.27 -11.96
C ASN A 59 6.90 -18.95 -12.40
N PHE A 60 6.62 -18.04 -11.46
CA PHE A 60 6.11 -16.72 -11.77
C PHE A 60 7.05 -15.92 -12.68
N LEU A 61 8.36 -15.91 -12.38
CA LEU A 61 9.35 -15.22 -13.21
C LEU A 61 9.45 -15.82 -14.62
N ASN A 62 9.40 -17.15 -14.75
CA ASN A 62 9.35 -17.82 -16.06
C ASN A 62 8.06 -17.45 -16.82
N GLY A 63 6.92 -17.43 -16.14
CA GLY A 63 5.64 -16.98 -16.70
C GLY A 63 5.70 -15.53 -17.17
N LEU A 64 6.35 -14.64 -16.42
CA LEU A 64 6.55 -13.24 -16.80
C LEU A 64 7.36 -13.10 -18.10
N VAL A 65 8.37 -13.95 -18.31
CA VAL A 65 9.14 -13.95 -19.56
C VAL A 65 8.22 -14.27 -20.73
N ILE A 66 7.39 -15.32 -20.62
CA ILE A 66 6.44 -15.72 -21.66
C ILE A 66 5.37 -14.64 -21.88
N HIS A 67 4.87 -14.03 -20.81
CA HIS A 67 3.84 -13.00 -20.88
C HIS A 67 4.33 -11.71 -21.55
N LEU A 68 5.50 -11.21 -21.14
CA LEU A 68 6.04 -9.93 -21.60
C LEU A 68 6.84 -10.03 -22.90
N ARG A 69 7.65 -11.07 -23.06
CA ARG A 69 8.54 -11.25 -24.23
C ARG A 69 7.98 -12.22 -25.27
N GLY A 70 6.98 -13.02 -24.92
CA GLY A 70 6.44 -14.06 -25.80
C GLY A 70 7.27 -15.34 -25.81
N THR A 71 6.77 -16.35 -26.51
CA THR A 71 7.52 -17.58 -26.80
C THR A 71 8.49 -17.33 -27.97
N LYS A 72 9.45 -18.23 -28.16
CA LYS A 72 10.39 -18.14 -29.30
C LYS A 72 9.67 -18.03 -30.65
N GLU A 73 8.54 -18.72 -30.78
CA GLU A 73 7.71 -18.75 -31.99
C GLU A 73 6.82 -17.50 -32.15
N ASN A 74 6.50 -16.80 -31.07
CA ASN A 74 5.65 -15.60 -31.10
C ASN A 74 6.17 -14.51 -30.15
N PRO A 75 7.13 -13.68 -30.61
CA PRO A 75 7.71 -12.63 -29.78
C PRO A 75 6.69 -11.53 -29.49
N LYS A 76 6.62 -11.10 -28.23
CA LYS A 76 5.79 -9.99 -27.76
C LYS A 76 6.66 -8.82 -27.31
N ASN A 77 6.18 -7.61 -27.56
CA ASN A 77 6.83 -6.40 -27.07
C ASN A 77 6.37 -6.10 -25.64
N PRO A 78 7.30 -6.03 -24.65
CA PRO A 78 6.94 -5.86 -23.24
C PRO A 78 6.23 -4.53 -22.99
N THR A 79 6.64 -3.46 -23.68
CA THR A 79 6.04 -2.12 -23.55
C THR A 79 4.55 -2.12 -23.91
N ALA A 80 4.17 -2.88 -24.94
CA ALA A 80 2.78 -2.96 -25.38
C ALA A 80 1.91 -3.72 -24.36
N VAL A 81 2.45 -4.79 -23.76
CA VAL A 81 1.73 -5.55 -22.72
C VAL A 81 1.51 -4.71 -21.48
N LEU A 82 2.55 -4.01 -21.00
CA LEU A 82 2.43 -3.14 -19.82
C LEU A 82 1.45 -1.98 -20.03
N ALA A 83 1.39 -1.42 -21.25
CA ALA A 83 0.41 -0.37 -21.59
C ALA A 83 -1.04 -0.88 -21.47
N LYS A 84 -1.32 -2.12 -21.88
CA LYS A 84 -2.64 -2.75 -21.74
C LYS A 84 -3.04 -2.87 -20.27
N HIS A 85 -2.13 -3.32 -19.41
CA HIS A 85 -2.40 -3.50 -17.99
C HIS A 85 -2.73 -2.16 -17.32
N LYS A 86 -1.99 -1.09 -17.67
CA LYS A 86 -2.28 0.26 -17.16
C LYS A 86 -3.66 0.76 -17.58
N ALA A 87 -4.07 0.48 -18.82
CA ALA A 87 -5.38 0.90 -19.33
C ALA A 87 -6.55 0.14 -18.67
N GLU A 88 -6.31 -1.08 -18.20
CA GLU A 88 -7.33 -1.94 -17.60
C GLU A 88 -7.62 -1.61 -16.11
N ILE A 89 -6.80 -0.76 -15.49
CA ILE A 89 -7.03 -0.30 -14.12
C ILE A 89 -8.12 0.77 -14.17
N PRO A 90 -9.31 0.55 -13.59
CA PRO A 90 -10.33 1.58 -13.53
C PRO A 90 -9.79 2.75 -12.71
N VAL A 91 -9.54 3.88 -13.39
CA VAL A 91 -9.20 5.13 -12.73
C VAL A 91 -10.44 5.56 -11.95
N LYS A 92 -10.44 5.37 -10.63
CA LYS A 92 -11.47 5.98 -9.78
C LYS A 92 -11.38 7.49 -9.97
N GLU A 93 -12.42 8.09 -10.54
CA GLU A 93 -12.56 9.53 -10.89
C GLU A 93 -12.46 10.52 -9.70
N GLY A 94 -11.93 10.11 -8.54
CA GLY A 94 -11.93 10.89 -7.30
C GLY A 94 -10.56 11.26 -6.74
N GLN A 95 -9.45 10.79 -7.30
CA GLN A 95 -8.13 11.23 -6.85
C GLN A 95 -7.75 12.51 -7.62
N LYS A 96 -8.14 13.66 -7.05
CA LYS A 96 -7.59 14.96 -7.44
C LYS A 96 -6.07 14.81 -7.51
N GLU A 97 -5.49 15.12 -8.67
CA GLU A 97 -4.05 15.33 -8.81
C GLU A 97 -3.57 16.11 -7.59
N ARG A 98 -2.64 15.55 -6.83
CA ARG A 98 -1.93 16.34 -5.82
C ARG A 98 -1.21 17.43 -6.60
N THR A 99 -1.80 18.62 -6.62
CA THR A 99 -1.18 19.82 -7.18
C THR A 99 0.25 19.89 -6.67
N GLU A 100 1.20 19.83 -7.60
CA GLU A 100 2.62 19.92 -7.32
C GLU A 100 2.87 21.10 -6.39
N PHE A 101 3.56 20.85 -5.29
CA PHE A 101 3.96 21.89 -4.35
C PHE A 101 4.96 22.81 -5.05
N LYS A 102 4.47 23.86 -5.73
CA LYS A 102 5.32 24.96 -6.19
C LYS A 102 5.90 25.64 -4.97
N ALA A 103 7.16 25.34 -4.67
CA ALA A 103 7.93 26.09 -3.70
C ALA A 103 7.92 27.57 -4.14
N LYS A 104 7.40 28.46 -3.29
CA LYS A 104 7.45 29.90 -3.55
C LYS A 104 8.93 30.32 -3.67
N PRO A 105 9.28 31.18 -4.64
CA PRO A 105 10.63 31.71 -4.74
C PRO A 105 10.96 32.51 -3.47
N LYS A 106 12.19 32.33 -2.99
CA LYS A 106 12.76 32.97 -1.82
C LYS A 106 12.77 34.48 -2.07
N ASP A 107 11.99 35.25 -1.30
CA ASP A 107 11.96 36.72 -1.36
C ASP A 107 13.39 37.29 -1.33
N GLU A 108 13.76 37.99 -2.40
CA GLU A 108 14.94 38.84 -2.46
C GLU A 108 14.70 40.11 -1.63
N GLU A 109 15.75 40.44 -0.85
CA GLU A 109 16.10 41.81 -0.47
C GLU A 109 15.14 42.60 0.45
N ARG A 110 15.30 42.39 1.77
CA ARG A 110 14.93 43.41 2.76
C ARG A 110 15.91 44.58 2.70
N ALA A 111 15.63 45.57 1.86
CA ALA A 111 16.23 46.90 1.93
C ALA A 111 15.25 47.89 2.60
N ARG A 112 15.63 48.38 3.80
CA ARG A 112 15.18 49.57 4.56
C ARG A 112 15.58 49.26 6.02
N GLY A 113 16.70 49.75 6.53
CA GLY A 113 17.00 51.16 6.77
C GLY A 113 17.10 51.33 8.30
N ASP A 114 18.31 51.68 8.75
CA ASP A 114 18.75 52.16 10.06
C ASP A 114 17.92 51.90 11.34
N GLN A 115 18.42 51.00 12.21
CA GLN A 115 18.58 51.29 13.64
C GLN A 115 19.63 50.36 14.30
N LYS A 116 20.62 50.99 14.96
CA LYS A 116 21.76 50.40 15.70
C LYS A 116 21.30 49.81 17.07
N PRO A 117 22.15 49.13 17.87
CA PRO A 117 21.88 47.79 18.37
C PRO A 117 21.60 47.70 19.88
N GLY A 118 20.71 46.78 20.25
CA GLY A 118 20.85 45.99 21.48
C GLY A 118 20.29 46.56 22.79
N GLN A 119 19.18 45.99 23.26
CA GLN A 119 19.05 45.46 24.62
C GLN A 119 17.94 44.41 24.66
N LYS A 120 18.31 43.18 25.07
CA LYS A 120 17.41 42.05 25.27
C LYS A 120 16.42 42.38 26.40
N SER A 121 15.12 42.23 26.15
CA SER A 121 14.14 42.03 27.21
C SER A 121 13.05 41.04 26.78
N THR A 122 13.02 39.95 27.53
CA THR A 122 11.85 39.28 28.10
C THR A 122 10.69 38.81 27.20
N ALA A 123 10.59 37.48 27.16
CA ALA A 123 9.36 36.71 27.43
C ALA A 123 8.10 37.02 26.61
N ALA A 124 7.82 36.19 25.60
CA ALA A 124 6.51 36.09 24.97
C ALA A 124 6.03 34.64 24.87
N LYS A 125 5.25 34.25 25.91
CA LYS A 125 4.07 33.38 25.90
C LYS A 125 4.11 32.10 25.04
N LYS A 126 4.43 30.98 25.70
CA LYS A 126 3.98 29.63 25.32
C LYS A 126 2.45 29.62 25.20
N LYS A 127 1.91 29.29 24.01
CA LYS A 127 0.48 29.02 23.84
C LYS A 127 0.14 27.68 24.53
N PRO A 128 -0.98 27.57 25.26
CA PRO A 128 -1.28 26.38 26.05
C PRO A 128 -1.67 25.19 25.15
N PHE A 129 -1.13 24.01 25.47
CA PHE A 129 -1.54 22.73 24.89
C PHE A 129 -3.04 22.51 25.12
N LYS A 130 -3.80 22.30 24.04
CA LYS A 130 -5.18 21.80 24.13
C LYS A 130 -5.14 20.37 24.70
N LYS A 131 -5.78 20.18 25.86
CA LYS A 131 -5.97 18.87 26.50
C LYS A 131 -6.81 17.95 25.61
N PRO A 132 -6.57 16.62 25.60
CA PRO A 132 -7.39 15.67 24.87
C PRO A 132 -8.79 15.55 25.49
N ALA A 133 -9.81 15.45 24.64
CA ALA A 133 -11.21 15.30 25.04
C ALA A 133 -11.45 14.00 25.85
N PRO A 134 -12.37 14.00 26.83
CA PRO A 134 -12.68 12.80 27.60
C PRO A 134 -13.36 11.74 26.72
N LYS A 135 -12.92 10.48 26.85
CA LYS A 135 -13.53 9.31 26.24
C LYS A 135 -14.97 9.16 26.76
N VAL A 136 -15.95 9.14 25.86
CA VAL A 136 -17.34 8.81 26.20
C VAL A 136 -17.38 7.32 26.54
N GLN A 137 -17.60 6.99 27.82
CA GLN A 137 -17.95 5.65 28.25
C GLN A 137 -19.45 5.43 27.97
N VAL A 138 -19.78 4.73 26.90
CA VAL A 138 -21.14 4.21 26.70
C VAL A 138 -21.24 2.91 27.49
N VAL A 139 -21.55 3.01 28.78
CA VAL A 139 -21.90 1.86 29.60
C VAL A 139 -23.38 1.57 29.37
N GLU A 140 -23.68 0.87 28.28
CA GLU A 140 -25.02 0.35 28.06
C GLU A 140 -25.17 -0.98 28.80
N LYS A 141 -26.19 -1.01 29.67
CA LYS A 141 -26.49 -2.09 30.60
C LYS A 141 -26.90 -3.36 29.85
N VAL A 142 -25.97 -4.27 29.59
CA VAL A 142 -26.32 -5.66 29.24
C VAL A 142 -26.50 -6.46 30.53
N LYS A 143 -27.77 -6.64 30.95
CA LYS A 143 -28.16 -7.59 31.99
C LYS A 143 -27.92 -9.02 31.48
N PHE A 144 -26.96 -9.74 32.07
CA PHE A 144 -26.84 -11.18 31.91
C PHE A 144 -27.81 -11.90 32.86
N ASN A 145 -28.83 -12.55 32.32
CA ASN A 145 -29.64 -13.51 33.08
C ASN A 145 -28.93 -14.88 33.06
N PHE A 146 -28.17 -15.19 34.11
CA PHE A 146 -27.70 -16.55 34.36
C PHE A 146 -28.91 -17.45 34.69
N GLY A 147 -29.40 -18.16 33.67
CA GLY A 147 -30.37 -19.24 33.80
C GLY A 147 -29.77 -20.37 34.62
N LYS A 148 -30.37 -20.62 35.79
CA LYS A 148 -29.98 -21.59 36.80
C LYS A 148 -29.77 -23.00 36.21
N ASN A 149 -28.66 -23.61 36.60
CA ASN A 149 -28.47 -25.06 36.59
C ASN A 149 -29.66 -25.72 37.30
N LYS A 150 -30.46 -26.49 36.57
CA LYS A 150 -31.42 -27.42 37.15
C LYS A 150 -30.76 -28.79 37.16
N LYS A 151 -30.25 -29.19 38.33
CA LYS A 151 -30.07 -30.61 38.67
C LYS A 151 -31.46 -31.22 38.81
N SER A 152 -31.70 -32.32 38.10
CA SER A 152 -32.55 -33.44 38.53
C SER A 152 -32.08 -34.65 37.74
#